data_AF-A0A1Y0BK07-F1
#
_entry.id   AF-A0A1Y0BK07-F1
#
_cell.length_a   1.000
_cell.length_b   1.000
_cell.length_c   1.000
_cell.angle_alpha   90.00
_cell.angle_beta   90.00
_cell.angle_gamma   90.00
#
_symmetry.space_group_name_H-M   'P 1'
#
loop_
_entity.id
_entity.type
_entity.pdbx_description
1 polymer ?
#
loop_
_entity_poly.entity_id
_entity_poly.type
_entity_poly.pdbx_seq_one_letter_code
_entity_poly.pdbx_strand_id
1 'polypeptide(L)'
;MSHETIYTAIYAPPCGELRRQRIACLRHGRSTRRPRSRGTDRRGQLPDMVSIHVRPPQVEDRLMPGPWEGDLIKGAGNASAVGVRVARTSRRVLADATAAWALVGFTAKLN
;
A
#
# COMPACT_ATOMS: atom_id res chain seq x y z
N MET A 1 -8.03 8.28 16.24
CA MET A 1 -7.86 9.52 15.45
C MET A 1 -7.92 9.17 13.97
N SER A 2 -8.69 9.89 13.15
CA SER A 2 -8.85 9.58 11.72
C SER A 2 -7.87 10.36 10.86
N HIS A 3 -7.47 9.80 9.71
CA HIS A 3 -6.62 10.50 8.73
C HIS A 3 -7.29 11.78 8.21
N GLU A 4 -8.62 11.78 8.13
CA GLU A 4 -9.40 12.93 7.69
C GLU A 4 -9.37 14.06 8.72
N THR A 5 -9.34 13.75 10.01
CA THR A 5 -9.20 14.75 11.10
C THR A 5 -7.89 15.54 10.96
N ILE A 6 -6.80 14.87 10.61
CA ILE A 6 -5.49 15.50 10.41
C ILE A 6 -5.52 16.42 9.18
N TYR A 7 -6.08 15.96 8.06
CA TYR A 7 -6.19 16.79 6.86
C TYR A 7 -7.12 17.98 7.07
N THR A 8 -8.25 17.78 7.74
CA THR A 8 -9.15 18.87 8.11
C THR A 8 -8.43 19.88 8.99
N ALA A 9 -7.61 19.46 9.96
CA ALA A 9 -6.85 20.41 10.79
C ALA A 9 -5.78 21.20 10.02
N ILE A 10 -5.21 20.62 8.95
CA ILE A 10 -4.21 21.28 8.08
C ILE A 10 -4.87 22.25 7.10
N TYR A 11 -6.02 21.88 6.54
CA TYR A 11 -6.73 22.65 5.50
C TYR A 11 -7.91 23.50 6.02
N ALA A 12 -8.31 23.34 7.28
CA ALA A 12 -9.29 24.21 7.92
C ALA A 12 -8.78 25.65 7.85
N PRO A 13 -9.59 26.60 7.38
CA PRO A 13 -9.11 27.94 7.06
C PRO A 13 -8.64 28.69 8.31
N PRO A 14 -7.35 29.05 8.42
CA PRO A 14 -6.91 30.11 9.32
C PRO A 14 -7.02 31.46 8.59
N CYS A 15 -7.38 32.53 9.28
CA CYS A 15 -7.41 33.87 8.70
C CYS A 15 -5.97 34.41 8.49
N GLY A 16 -5.68 34.99 7.32
CA GLY A 16 -4.48 35.82 7.09
C GLY A 16 -3.13 35.08 7.13
N GLU A 17 -2.16 35.65 7.85
CA GLU A 17 -0.73 35.28 7.83
C GLU A 17 -0.47 33.84 8.30
N LEU A 18 -1.25 33.36 9.27
CA LEU A 18 -1.12 32.02 9.83
C LEU A 18 -1.36 30.92 8.78
N ARG A 19 -2.21 31.21 7.79
CA ARG A 19 -2.43 30.32 6.65
C ARG A 19 -1.19 30.21 5.77
N ARG A 20 -0.49 31.32 5.52
CA ARG A 20 0.72 31.33 4.68
C ARG A 20 1.84 30.53 5.32
N GLN A 21 2.06 30.73 6.62
CA GLN A 21 3.11 30.03 7.38
C GLN A 21 2.90 28.51 7.39
N ARG A 22 1.68 28.03 7.64
CA ARG A 22 1.39 26.58 7.62
C ARG A 22 1.55 25.96 6.23
N ILE A 23 1.14 26.66 5.17
CA ILE A 23 1.32 26.18 3.79
C ILE A 23 2.82 26.10 3.44
N ALA A 24 3.63 27.05 3.88
CA ALA A 24 5.08 27.04 3.65
C ALA A 24 5.77 25.82 4.29
N CYS A 25 5.25 25.31 5.41
CA CYS A 25 5.74 24.09 6.04
C CYS A 25 5.32 22.80 5.31
N LEU A 26 4.37 22.85 4.37
CA LEU A 26 3.99 21.66 3.59
C LEU A 26 5.02 21.41 2.49
N ARG A 27 5.47 20.15 2.37
CA ARG A 27 6.43 19.70 1.35
C ARG A 27 6.12 20.17 -0.08
N HIS A 28 4.85 20.34 -0.42
CA HIS A 28 4.41 20.75 -1.76
C HIS A 28 3.78 22.15 -1.81
N GLY A 29 3.68 22.86 -0.68
CA GLY A 29 3.13 24.23 -0.63
C GLY A 29 1.71 24.39 -1.18
N ARG A 30 0.91 23.31 -1.29
CA ARG A 30 -0.42 23.40 -1.90
C ARG A 30 -1.42 24.05 -0.94
N SER A 31 -2.07 25.09 -1.43
CA SER A 31 -3.12 25.83 -0.72
C SER A 31 -4.44 25.05 -0.58
N THR A 32 -4.62 24.00 -1.38
CA THR A 32 -5.79 23.12 -1.37
C THR A 32 -5.37 21.65 -1.33
N ARG A 33 -6.21 20.82 -0.72
CA ARG A 33 -6.04 19.37 -0.72
C ARG A 33 -6.16 18.85 -2.15
N ARG A 34 -5.29 17.92 -2.53
CA ARG A 34 -5.43 17.21 -3.82
C ARG A 34 -6.74 16.41 -3.80
N PRO A 35 -7.63 16.57 -4.80
CA PRO A 35 -8.86 15.80 -4.89
C PRO A 35 -8.56 14.30 -4.83
N ARG A 36 -9.39 13.56 -4.08
CA ARG A 36 -9.27 12.09 -3.98
C ARG A 36 -9.66 11.38 -5.28
N SER A 37 -10.41 12.03 -6.16
CA SER A 37 -10.72 11.52 -7.49
C SER A 37 -9.46 11.56 -8.36
N ARG A 38 -8.60 10.55 -8.20
CA ARG A 38 -7.87 10.05 -9.36
C ARG A 38 -8.96 9.49 -10.28
N GLY A 39 -8.97 9.88 -11.55
CA GLY A 39 -9.93 9.33 -12.52
C GLY A 39 -9.92 7.81 -12.53
N THR A 40 -10.80 7.20 -13.30
CA THR A 40 -10.83 5.74 -13.48
C THR A 40 -9.42 5.21 -13.75
N ASP A 41 -8.99 4.24 -12.93
CA ASP A 41 -7.66 3.64 -13.06
C ASP A 41 -7.56 3.02 -14.45
N ARG A 42 -6.55 3.45 -15.21
CA ARG A 42 -6.33 2.99 -16.59
C ARG A 42 -5.50 1.72 -16.64
N ARG A 43 -4.95 1.29 -15.50
CA ARG A 43 -4.37 -0.03 -15.35
C ARG A 43 -5.56 -1.00 -15.31
N GLY A 44 -5.72 -1.82 -16.34
CA GLY A 44 -6.80 -2.80 -16.38
C GLY A 44 -6.91 -3.59 -15.06
N GLN A 45 -8.12 -4.00 -14.71
CA GLN A 45 -8.33 -4.87 -13.55
C GLN A 45 -7.60 -6.19 -13.78
N LEU A 46 -6.98 -6.75 -12.74
CA LEU A 46 -6.43 -8.11 -12.85
C LEU A 46 -7.60 -9.07 -13.06
N PRO A 47 -7.61 -9.88 -14.14
CA PRO A 47 -8.61 -10.92 -14.30
C PRO A 47 -8.50 -11.92 -13.15
N ASP A 48 -9.64 -12.40 -12.67
CA ASP A 48 -9.78 -13.42 -11.61
C ASP A 48 -9.08 -13.09 -10.28
N MET A 49 -8.86 -11.80 -9.99
CA MET A 49 -8.28 -11.37 -8.73
C MET A 49 -9.24 -11.61 -7.57
N VAL A 50 -8.87 -12.52 -6.67
CA VAL A 50 -9.56 -12.69 -5.38
C VAL A 50 -9.24 -11.49 -4.50
N SER A 51 -10.28 -10.73 -4.13
CA SER A 51 -10.13 -9.58 -3.24
C SER A 51 -9.62 -10.01 -1.86
N ILE A 52 -8.73 -9.20 -1.28
CA ILE A 52 -8.23 -9.41 0.09
C ILE A 52 -9.36 -9.48 1.14
N HIS A 53 -10.52 -8.90 0.82
CA HIS A 53 -11.70 -8.88 1.68
C HIS A 53 -12.42 -10.24 1.74
N VAL A 54 -12.14 -11.15 0.80
CA VAL A 54 -12.72 -12.51 0.78
C VAL A 54 -11.99 -13.46 1.72
N ARG A 55 -10.88 -13.03 2.35
CA ARG A 55 -10.08 -13.91 3.21
C ARG A 55 -10.89 -14.45 4.40
N PRO A 56 -10.62 -15.69 4.84
CA PRO A 56 -11.22 -16.23 6.06
C PRO A 56 -10.93 -15.33 7.27
N PRO A 57 -11.90 -15.15 8.20
CA PRO A 57 -11.75 -14.27 9.36
C PRO A 57 -10.55 -14.63 10.25
N GLN A 58 -10.17 -15.91 10.30
CA GLN A 58 -9.02 -16.41 11.05
C GLN A 58 -7.68 -15.75 10.66
N VAL A 59 -7.60 -15.13 9.46
CA VAL A 59 -6.41 -14.41 8.98
C VAL A 59 -6.25 -13.04 9.66
N GLU A 60 -7.32 -12.46 10.19
CA GLU A 60 -7.27 -11.18 10.91
C GLU A 60 -6.67 -11.31 12.31
N ASP A 61 -6.95 -12.44 12.95
CA ASP A 61 -6.56 -12.65 14.35
C ASP A 61 -5.06 -12.90 14.49
N ARG A 62 -4.38 -13.31 13.40
CA ARG A 62 -2.92 -13.55 13.35
C ARG A 62 -2.41 -14.50 14.45
N LEU A 63 -3.28 -15.35 14.98
CA LEU A 63 -2.98 -16.20 16.13
C LEU A 63 -2.11 -17.42 15.78
N MET A 64 -2.06 -17.80 14.51
CA MET A 64 -1.35 -19.00 14.06
C MET A 64 -0.26 -18.65 13.03
N PRO A 65 0.97 -19.17 13.18
CA PRO A 65 1.96 -19.15 12.11
C PRO A 65 1.41 -19.93 10.89
N GLY A 66 1.35 -19.29 9.72
CA GLY A 66 0.83 -19.96 8.51
C GLY A 66 0.39 -19.01 7.40
N PRO A 67 -0.36 -17.93 7.69
CA PRO A 67 -0.71 -16.95 6.68
C PRO A 67 0.52 -16.11 6.27
N TRP A 68 1.02 -16.39 5.07
CA TRP A 68 2.06 -15.60 4.40
C TRP A 68 1.41 -14.61 3.43
N GLU A 69 1.72 -13.33 3.62
CA GLU A 69 1.39 -12.25 2.70
C GLU A 69 2.57 -12.06 1.73
N GLY A 70 2.28 -11.89 0.45
CA GLY A 70 3.29 -11.81 -0.59
C GLY A 70 3.23 -10.46 -1.29
N ASP A 71 4.37 -9.78 -1.39
CA ASP A 71 4.53 -8.53 -2.14
C ASP A 71 5.55 -8.74 -3.27
N LEU A 72 5.37 -8.03 -4.38
CA LEU A 72 6.33 -8.00 -5.48
C LEU A 72 6.90 -6.59 -5.61
N ILE A 73 8.21 -6.46 -5.36
CA ILE A 73 8.92 -5.20 -5.54
C ILE A 73 9.58 -5.21 -6.92
N LYS A 74 9.22 -4.24 -7.77
CA LYS A 74 9.81 -4.08 -9.10
C LYS A 74 10.90 -3.01 -9.08
N GLY A 75 12.05 -3.34 -9.67
CA GLY A 75 13.14 -2.39 -9.87
C GLY A 75 12.87 -1.39 -10.99
N ALA A 76 13.77 -0.41 -11.12
CA ALA A 76 13.69 0.62 -12.14
C ALA A 76 13.59 0.01 -13.56
N GLY A 77 12.72 0.57 -14.39
CA GLY A 77 12.51 0.08 -15.76
C GLY A 77 12.04 -1.37 -15.86
N ASN A 78 11.49 -1.96 -14.79
CA ASN A 78 11.16 -3.38 -14.70
C ASN A 78 12.34 -4.36 -14.84
N ALA A 79 13.58 -3.86 -14.78
CA ALA A 79 14.80 -4.64 -15.01
C ALA A 79 15.10 -5.69 -13.91
N SER A 80 14.51 -5.53 -12.72
CA SER A 80 14.60 -6.51 -11.64
C SER A 80 13.26 -6.67 -10.91
N ALA A 81 13.15 -7.76 -10.15
CA ALA A 81 12.01 -8.03 -9.30
C ALA A 81 12.43 -8.82 -8.07
N VAL A 82 11.90 -8.47 -6.91
CA VAL A 82 12.09 -9.20 -5.66
C VAL A 82 10.72 -9.67 -5.18
N GLY A 83 10.58 -10.98 -5.00
CA GLY A 83 9.41 -11.55 -4.33
C GLY A 83 9.63 -11.53 -2.82
N VAL A 84 8.71 -10.93 -2.08
CA VAL A 84 8.76 -10.85 -0.61
C VAL A 84 7.61 -11.65 -0.04
N ARG A 85 7.88 -12.51 0.95
CA ARG A 85 6.89 -13.23 1.74
C ARG A 85 7.04 -12.87 3.21
N VAL A 86 5.97 -12.35 3.81
CA VAL A 86 5.95 -11.95 5.22
C VAL A 86 4.97 -12.82 5.99
N ALA A 87 5.45 -13.42 7.08
CA ALA A 87 4.58 -14.10 8.03
C ALA A 87 3.90 -13.07 8.94
N ARG A 88 2.56 -12.96 8.93
CA ARG A 88 1.84 -11.90 9.66
C ARG A 88 1.97 -11.99 11.18
N THR A 89 2.14 -13.20 11.72
CA THR A 89 2.27 -13.45 13.16
C THR A 89 3.69 -13.17 13.66
N SER A 90 4.70 -13.81 13.06
CA SER A 90 6.09 -13.71 13.52
C SER A 90 6.86 -12.52 12.94
N ARG A 91 6.28 -11.81 11.96
CA ARG A 91 6.92 -10.73 11.18
C ARG A 91 8.24 -11.15 10.52
N ARG A 92 8.46 -12.45 10.35
CA ARG A 92 9.60 -12.96 9.59
C ARG A 92 9.41 -12.66 8.12
N VAL A 93 10.48 -12.18 7.50
CA VAL A 93 10.53 -11.82 6.08
C VAL A 93 11.43 -12.81 5.36
N LEU A 94 10.93 -13.37 4.26
CA LEU A 94 11.71 -14.10 3.27
C LEU A 94 11.68 -13.28 2.00
N ALA A 95 12.85 -12.90 1.49
CA ALA A 95 12.99 -12.14 0.26
C ALA A 95 13.87 -12.93 -0.70
N ASP A 96 13.40 -13.12 -1.92
CA ASP A 96 14.17 -13.74 -2.99
C ASP A 96 14.22 -12.79 -4.18
N ALA A 97 15.44 -12.49 -4.63
CA ALA A 97 15.73 -11.45 -5.62
C ALA A 97 15.64 -11.95 -7.07
N THR A 98 15.31 -13.22 -7.28
CA THR A 98 15.29 -13.81 -8.60
C THR A 98 13.87 -13.86 -9.15
N ALA A 99 13.67 -13.30 -10.34
CA ALA A 99 12.34 -13.27 -10.99
C ALA A 99 11.73 -14.67 -11.19
N ALA A 100 12.55 -15.69 -11.46
CA ALA A 100 12.11 -17.08 -11.59
C ALA A 100 11.54 -17.65 -10.28
N TRP A 101 12.18 -17.36 -9.15
CA TRP A 101 11.73 -17.80 -7.83
C TRP A 101 10.51 -17.03 -7.34
N ALA A 102 10.41 -15.73 -7.66
CA ALA A 102 9.19 -14.96 -7.43
C ALA A 102 8.01 -15.60 -8.19
N LEU A 103 8.19 -15.93 -9.47
CA LEU A 103 7.16 -16.60 -10.27
C LEU A 103 6.73 -17.94 -9.66
N VAL A 104 7.68 -18.80 -9.27
CA VAL A 104 7.38 -20.10 -8.63
C VAL A 104 6.67 -19.89 -7.29
N GLY A 105 7.14 -18.95 -6.47
CA GLY A 105 6.59 -18.68 -5.14
C GLY A 105 5.16 -18.12 -5.16
N PHE A 106 4.79 -17.36 -6.19
CA PHE A 106 3.43 -16.85 -6.37
C PHE A 106 2.52 -17.83 -7.13
N THR A 107 3.06 -18.66 -8.03
CA THR A 107 2.27 -19.64 -8.81
C THR A 107 1.95 -20.90 -8.00
N ALA A 108 2.87 -21.40 -7.16
CA ALA A 108 2.69 -22.65 -6.42
C ALA A 108 1.58 -22.60 -5.35
N LYS A 109 1.02 -21.42 -5.06
CA LYS A 109 -0.03 -21.22 -4.06
C LYS A 109 -1.44 -21.11 -4.65
N LEU A 110 -1.58 -21.31 -5.98
CA LEU A 110 -2.86 -21.28 -6.70
C LEU A 110 -3.55 -22.66 -6.81
N ASN A 111 -3.02 -23.70 -6.16
CA ASN A 111 -3.66 -25.01 -6.04
C ASN A 111 -3.95 -25.35 -4.57
#